data_AF-A0A4Y9Y9V6-F1
#
_entry.id   AF-A0A4Y9Y9V6-F1
#
_cell.length_a   1.000
_cell.length_b   1.000
_cell.length_c   1.000
_cell.angle_alpha   90.00
_cell.angle_beta   90.00
_cell.angle_gamma   90.00
#
_symmetry.space_group_name_H-M   'P 1'
#
loop_
_entity.id
_entity.type
_entity.pdbx_description
1 polymer ?
#
loop_
_entity_poly.entity_id
_entity_poly.type
_entity_poly.pdbx_seq_one_letter_code
_entity_poly.pdbx_strand_id
1 'polypeptide(L)'
;SALPNLFGTAPTPDPRFSFSPSPRFNAERHTSGLGVKYHVNSAEFTGHPIYAEIKRAAVAAGQEGAVTTPNAGKVFSPALKRFEDGVDRAYTQELYSLCQRGLDAKQRRKDQAIGIFGFGVDWDQVRAIEAEKVEACERLRALGLLK
;
A
#
# COMPACT_ATOMS: atom_id res chain seq x y z
N SER A 1 -17.15 -31.98 -30.59
CA SER A 1 -17.62 -30.60 -30.38
C SER A 1 -17.06 -30.06 -29.08
N ALA A 2 -16.21 -29.04 -29.15
CA ALA A 2 -15.76 -28.28 -27.98
C ALA A 2 -15.72 -26.82 -28.40
N LEU A 3 -16.64 -26.02 -27.87
CA LEU A 3 -16.62 -24.57 -28.04
C LEU A 3 -15.72 -24.02 -26.93
N PRO A 4 -14.52 -23.48 -27.23
CA PRO A 4 -13.73 -22.80 -26.24
C PRO A 4 -14.42 -21.48 -25.88
N ASN A 5 -14.38 -21.13 -24.60
CA ASN A 5 -15.02 -19.97 -24.02
C ASN A 5 -14.37 -18.68 -24.57
N LEU A 6 -14.92 -18.14 -25.67
CA LEU A 6 -14.39 -16.96 -26.41
C LEU A 6 -14.86 -15.60 -25.85
N PHE A 7 -15.56 -15.59 -24.71
CA PHE A 7 -16.00 -14.35 -24.04
C PHE A 7 -15.15 -14.01 -22.81
N GLY A 8 -13.84 -14.22 -22.88
CA GLY A 8 -12.92 -13.58 -21.95
C GLY A 8 -12.94 -12.09 -22.23
N THR A 9 -13.77 -11.33 -21.50
CA THR A 9 -13.68 -9.86 -21.49
C THR A 9 -12.21 -9.52 -21.26
N ALA A 10 -11.59 -8.83 -22.22
CA ALA A 10 -10.19 -8.40 -22.11
C ALA A 10 -9.98 -7.86 -20.69
N PRO A 11 -8.90 -8.26 -19.98
CA PRO A 11 -8.69 -7.81 -18.61
C PRO A 11 -8.63 -6.28 -18.65
N THR A 12 -9.70 -5.63 -18.22
CA THR A 12 -9.71 -4.19 -18.04
C THR A 12 -8.59 -3.91 -17.05
N PRO A 13 -7.60 -3.10 -17.42
CA PRO A 13 -6.47 -2.85 -16.55
C PRO A 13 -6.99 -2.30 -15.23
N ASP A 14 -6.47 -2.81 -14.12
CA ASP A 14 -6.90 -2.39 -12.80
C ASP A 14 -6.82 -0.87 -12.65
N PRO A 15 -7.79 -0.24 -11.97
CA PRO A 15 -7.84 1.21 -11.82
C PRO A 15 -6.56 1.69 -11.13
N ARG A 16 -6.01 2.80 -11.59
CA ARG A 16 -4.80 3.34 -10.99
C ARG A 16 -5.10 3.84 -9.57
N PHE A 17 -4.11 3.74 -8.69
CA PHE A 17 -4.18 4.24 -7.32
C PHE A 17 -2.93 5.06 -6.97
N SER A 18 -3.04 5.84 -5.90
CA SER A 18 -1.95 6.60 -5.29
C SER A 18 -2.11 6.61 -3.77
N PHE A 19 -1.01 6.58 -3.02
CA PHE A 19 -1.04 6.79 -1.57
C PHE A 19 -1.14 8.28 -1.20
N SER A 20 -0.82 9.19 -2.13
CA SER A 20 -0.96 10.63 -1.96
C SER A 20 -2.21 11.15 -2.69
N PRO A 21 -2.94 12.10 -2.08
CA PRO A 21 -4.07 12.75 -2.74
C PRO A 21 -3.58 13.57 -3.93
N SER A 22 -4.31 13.51 -5.05
CA SER A 22 -4.03 14.36 -6.21
C SER A 22 -5.33 14.71 -6.92
N PRO A 23 -5.35 15.72 -7.82
CA PRO A 23 -6.55 16.03 -8.60
C PRO A 23 -7.07 14.85 -9.43
N ARG A 24 -6.19 13.91 -9.80
CA ARG A 24 -6.55 12.68 -10.51
C ARG A 24 -6.98 11.56 -9.57
N PHE A 25 -6.53 11.57 -8.33
CA PHE A 25 -6.83 10.58 -7.30
C PHE A 25 -7.59 11.27 -6.16
N ASN A 26 -8.88 11.54 -6.43
CA ASN A 26 -9.74 12.38 -5.61
C ASN A 26 -10.61 11.60 -4.61
N ALA A 27 -10.80 10.29 -4.82
CA ALA A 27 -11.59 9.45 -3.92
C ALA A 27 -10.67 8.70 -2.95
N GLU A 28 -10.75 9.06 -1.68
CA GLU A 28 -10.08 8.36 -0.58
C GLU A 28 -10.80 7.04 -0.27
N ARG A 29 -10.02 5.99 -0.02
CA ARG A 29 -10.48 4.66 0.41
C ARG A 29 -9.43 4.04 1.34
N HIS A 30 -9.85 3.02 2.08
CA HIS A 30 -8.97 2.25 2.96
C HIS A 30 -8.99 0.77 2.58
N THR A 31 -7.84 0.11 2.60
CA THR A 31 -7.78 -1.34 2.31
C THR A 31 -8.43 -2.12 3.44
N SER A 32 -9.13 -3.21 3.10
CA SER A 32 -9.76 -4.09 4.07
C SER A 32 -8.77 -4.90 4.90
N GLY A 33 -7.56 -5.14 4.37
CA GLY A 33 -6.46 -5.85 5.02
C GLY A 33 -5.70 -4.97 6.02
N LEU A 34 -4.70 -4.24 5.54
CA LEU A 34 -3.79 -3.44 6.38
C LEU A 34 -4.38 -2.07 6.79
N GLY A 35 -5.57 -1.70 6.32
CA GLY A 35 -6.18 -0.40 6.63
C GLY A 35 -5.47 0.78 5.97
N VAL A 36 -4.67 0.51 4.93
CA VAL A 36 -3.83 1.50 4.26
C VAL A 36 -4.72 2.49 3.53
N LYS A 37 -4.50 3.77 3.79
CA LYS A 37 -5.16 4.86 3.07
C LYS A 37 -4.61 4.92 1.65
N TYR A 38 -5.50 4.84 0.67
CA TYR A 38 -5.19 5.00 -0.74
C TYR A 38 -6.24 5.88 -1.42
N HIS A 39 -5.86 6.45 -2.55
CA HIS A 39 -6.69 7.32 -3.35
C HIS A 39 -6.84 6.74 -4.76
N VAL A 40 -8.07 6.72 -5.26
CA VAL A 40 -8.42 6.29 -6.61
C VAL A 40 -9.04 7.44 -7.38
N ASN A 41 -8.99 7.36 -8.71
CA ASN A 41 -9.74 8.25 -9.57
C ASN A 41 -11.21 7.82 -9.55
N SER A 42 -12.10 8.68 -9.03
CA SER A 42 -13.53 8.35 -8.93
C SER A 42 -14.16 8.01 -10.29
N ALA A 43 -13.77 8.72 -11.36
CA ALA A 43 -14.32 8.50 -12.70
C ALA A 43 -13.85 7.17 -13.31
N GLU A 44 -12.57 6.83 -13.18
CA GLU A 44 -12.04 5.54 -13.67
C GLU A 44 -12.58 4.37 -12.84
N PHE A 45 -12.67 4.55 -11.53
CA PHE A 45 -13.13 3.49 -10.62
C PHE A 45 -14.61 3.16 -10.85
N THR A 46 -15.47 4.16 -11.05
CA THR A 46 -16.90 3.95 -11.32
C THR A 46 -17.18 3.32 -12.68
N GLY A 47 -16.30 3.55 -13.67
CA GLY A 47 -16.36 2.91 -14.98
C GLY A 47 -15.80 1.48 -15.02
N HIS A 48 -15.06 1.05 -13.99
CA HIS A 48 -14.43 -0.26 -13.95
C HIS A 48 -15.41 -1.37 -13.48
N PRO A 49 -15.32 -2.62 -13.99
CA PRO A 49 -16.18 -3.73 -13.57
C PRO A 49 -16.10 -4.04 -12.06
N ILE A 50 -15.00 -3.70 -11.39
CA ILE A 50 -14.86 -3.79 -9.93
C ILE A 50 -16.01 -3.06 -9.22
N TYR A 51 -16.40 -1.88 -9.70
CA TYR A 51 -17.49 -1.11 -9.08
C TYR A 51 -18.85 -1.79 -9.25
N ALA A 52 -19.10 -2.45 -10.38
CA ALA A 52 -20.31 -3.24 -10.59
C ALA A 52 -20.35 -4.46 -9.65
N GLU A 53 -19.21 -5.11 -9.41
CA GLU A 53 -19.11 -6.20 -8.44
C GLU A 53 -19.31 -5.74 -7.01
N ILE A 54 -18.75 -4.58 -6.63
CA ILE A 54 -19.00 -3.96 -5.32
C ILE A 54 -20.49 -3.66 -5.15
N LYS A 55 -21.16 -3.09 -6.17
CA LYS A 55 -22.61 -2.87 -6.15
C LYS A 55 -23.39 -4.17 -5.93
N ARG A 56 -23.05 -5.23 -6.65
CA ARG A 56 -23.71 -6.54 -6.49
C ARG A 56 -23.49 -7.11 -5.09
N ALA A 57 -22.27 -7.03 -4.58
CA ALA A 57 -21.95 -7.47 -3.22
C ALA A 57 -22.67 -6.66 -2.15
N ALA A 58 -22.80 -5.34 -2.34
CA ALA A 58 -23.55 -4.47 -1.44
C ALA A 58 -25.05 -4.79 -1.41
N VAL A 59 -25.66 -5.01 -2.58
CA VAL A 59 -27.07 -5.44 -2.69
C VAL A 59 -27.26 -6.79 -1.98
N ALA A 60 -26.36 -7.76 -2.21
CA ALA A 60 -26.40 -9.05 -1.54
C ALA A 60 -26.24 -8.93 0.00
N ALA A 61 -25.49 -7.93 0.47
CA ALA A 61 -25.30 -7.63 1.88
C ALA A 61 -26.40 -6.73 2.49
N GLY A 62 -27.39 -6.27 1.71
CA GLY A 62 -28.41 -5.32 2.16
C GLY A 62 -27.86 -3.92 2.48
N GLN A 63 -26.68 -3.57 1.93
CA GLN A 63 -25.94 -2.33 2.18
C GLN A 63 -25.86 -1.44 0.93
N GLU A 64 -26.98 -1.23 0.24
CA GLU A 64 -27.03 -0.49 -1.02
C GLU A 64 -26.51 0.96 -0.91
N GLY A 65 -26.71 1.60 0.25
CA GLY A 65 -26.22 2.96 0.53
C GLY A 65 -24.74 3.09 0.88
N ALA A 66 -24.03 1.96 1.09
CA ALA A 66 -22.60 1.98 1.42
C ALA A 66 -21.73 2.26 0.18
N VAL A 67 -22.19 1.89 -1.02
CA VAL A 67 -21.40 1.98 -2.26
C VAL A 67 -21.20 3.41 -2.77
N THR A 68 -22.09 4.32 -2.43
CA THR A 68 -22.05 5.74 -2.85
C THR A 68 -21.14 6.59 -1.98
N THR A 69 -20.74 6.11 -0.80
CA THR A 69 -19.88 6.88 0.08
C THR A 69 -18.45 6.34 -0.02
N PRO A 70 -17.44 7.16 -0.35
CA PRO A 70 -16.05 6.72 -0.43
C PRO A 70 -15.52 6.11 0.89
N ASN A 71 -16.20 6.37 2.01
CA ASN A 71 -15.87 5.92 3.36
C ASN A 71 -16.99 5.12 4.08
N ALA A 72 -18.13 4.80 3.45
CA ALA A 72 -19.18 4.05 4.15
C ALA A 72 -19.11 2.56 3.83
N GLY A 73 -18.97 1.76 4.89
CA GLY A 73 -19.23 0.33 4.89
C GLY A 73 -18.18 -0.50 4.17
N LYS A 74 -17.61 -1.46 4.88
CA LYS A 74 -16.71 -2.48 4.34
C LYS A 74 -17.49 -3.42 3.41
N VAL A 75 -17.92 -2.95 2.24
CA VAL A 75 -18.54 -3.79 1.22
C VAL A 75 -17.45 -4.66 0.63
N PHE A 76 -17.41 -5.91 1.09
CA PHE A 76 -16.44 -6.89 0.64
C PHE A 76 -16.87 -7.47 -0.70
N SER A 77 -16.06 -7.30 -1.74
CA SER A 77 -16.21 -8.05 -2.99
C SER A 77 -14.90 -8.77 -3.34
N PRO A 78 -14.94 -9.98 -3.94
CA PRO A 78 -13.74 -10.72 -4.30
C PRO A 78 -12.79 -9.94 -5.23
N ALA A 79 -13.32 -9.19 -6.21
CA ALA A 79 -12.47 -8.36 -7.08
C ALA A 79 -11.88 -7.14 -6.36
N LEU A 80 -12.64 -6.49 -5.47
CA LEU A 80 -12.10 -5.42 -4.63
C LEU A 80 -10.99 -5.96 -3.73
N LYS A 81 -11.17 -7.14 -3.13
CA LYS A 81 -10.12 -7.77 -2.32
C LYS A 81 -8.85 -7.99 -3.12
N ARG A 82 -8.93 -8.55 -4.33
CA ARG A 82 -7.75 -8.77 -5.18
C ARG A 82 -7.03 -7.46 -5.51
N PHE A 83 -7.79 -6.41 -5.79
CA PHE A 83 -7.26 -5.09 -6.02
C PHE A 83 -6.55 -4.53 -4.76
N GLU A 84 -7.21 -4.62 -3.60
CA GLU A 84 -6.66 -4.16 -2.33
C GLU A 84 -5.44 -4.97 -1.87
N ASP A 85 -5.41 -6.28 -2.11
CA ASP A 85 -4.24 -7.14 -1.86
C ASP A 85 -3.04 -6.65 -2.70
N GLY A 86 -3.29 -6.17 -3.92
CA GLY A 86 -2.29 -5.52 -4.78
C GLY A 86 -1.79 -4.18 -4.22
N VAL A 87 -2.70 -3.35 -3.71
CA VAL A 87 -2.39 -2.08 -3.05
C VAL A 87 -1.55 -2.31 -1.79
N ASP A 88 -1.95 -3.27 -0.95
CA ASP A 88 -1.25 -3.64 0.29
C ASP A 88 0.15 -4.18 -0.02
N ARG A 89 0.29 -5.01 -1.06
CA ARG A 89 1.60 -5.49 -1.52
C ARG A 89 2.49 -4.35 -2.02
N ALA A 90 1.96 -3.42 -2.82
CA ALA A 90 2.73 -2.26 -3.28
C ALA A 90 3.19 -1.37 -2.12
N TYR A 91 2.30 -1.13 -1.16
CA TYR A 91 2.59 -0.33 0.02
C TYR A 91 3.70 -0.96 0.88
N THR A 92 3.60 -2.26 1.14
CA THR A 92 4.62 -2.98 1.93
C THR A 92 5.95 -3.00 1.20
N GLN A 93 5.98 -3.23 -0.12
CA GLN A 93 7.20 -3.17 -0.92
C GLN A 93 7.86 -1.79 -0.87
N GLU A 94 7.09 -0.71 -0.99
CA GLU A 94 7.60 0.66 -0.87
C GLU A 94 8.20 0.90 0.52
N LEU A 95 7.48 0.54 1.59
CA LEU A 95 7.97 0.67 2.96
C LEU A 95 9.26 -0.13 3.19
N TYR A 96 9.34 -1.36 2.66
CA TYR A 96 10.56 -2.17 2.76
C TYR A 96 11.73 -1.48 2.06
N SER A 97 11.51 -0.94 0.85
CA SER A 97 12.54 -0.22 0.11
C SER A 97 13.02 1.04 0.84
N LEU A 98 12.10 1.78 1.48
CA LEU A 98 12.41 2.96 2.28
C LEU A 98 13.17 2.59 3.55
N CYS A 99 12.77 1.49 4.22
CA CYS A 99 13.44 0.97 5.39
C CYS A 99 14.88 0.55 5.06
N GLN A 100 15.09 -0.24 3.99
CA GLN A 100 16.42 -0.65 3.55
C GLN A 100 17.32 0.56 3.23
N ARG A 101 16.84 1.52 2.45
CA ARG A 101 17.60 2.75 2.15
C ARG A 101 17.96 3.54 3.41
N GLY A 102 17.04 3.62 4.37
CA GLY A 102 17.28 4.27 5.66
C GLY A 102 18.36 3.55 6.48
N LEU A 103 18.32 2.22 6.53
CA LEU A 103 19.34 1.41 7.20
C LEU A 103 20.71 1.54 6.50
N ASP A 104 20.76 1.51 5.18
CA ASP A 104 22.00 1.68 4.42
C ASP A 104 22.61 3.07 4.58
N ALA A 105 21.77 4.11 4.62
CA ALA A 105 22.22 5.48 4.91
C ALA A 105 22.81 5.58 6.32
N LYS A 106 22.15 4.95 7.30
CA LYS A 106 22.63 4.89 8.68
C LYS A 106 23.93 4.12 8.80
N GLN A 107 24.05 2.97 8.15
CA GLN A 107 25.28 2.17 8.15
C GLN A 107 26.45 2.94 7.56
N ARG A 108 26.26 3.62 6.42
CA ARG A 108 27.30 4.47 5.83
C ARG A 108 27.76 5.60 6.76
N ARG A 109 26.84 6.23 7.50
CA ARG A 109 27.19 7.25 8.50
C ARG A 109 27.99 6.65 9.67
N LYS A 110 27.67 5.43 10.10
CA LYS A 110 28.47 4.73 11.12
C LYS A 110 29.87 4.40 10.59
N ASP A 111 29.97 3.85 9.40
CA ASP A 111 31.26 3.47 8.80
C ASP A 111 32.16 4.70 8.60
N GLN A 112 31.58 5.86 8.24
CA GLN A 112 32.28 7.15 8.19
C GLN A 112 32.77 7.63 9.56
N ALA A 113 31.98 7.44 10.62
CA ALA A 113 32.34 7.82 11.99
C ALA A 113 33.37 6.86 12.63
N ILE A 114 33.40 5.59 12.19
CA ILE A 114 34.38 4.59 12.66
C ILE A 114 35.75 4.80 11.98
N GLY A 115 35.76 5.27 10.73
CA GLY A 115 37.00 5.52 9.99
C GLY A 115 37.77 4.25 9.61
N ILE A 116 38.87 4.40 8.86
CA ILE A 116 39.54 3.27 8.17
C ILE A 116 40.35 2.36 9.13
N PHE A 117 40.68 2.80 10.35
CA PHE A 117 41.58 2.03 11.23
C PHE A 117 41.29 2.11 12.75
N GLY A 118 40.11 2.53 13.20
CA GLY A 118 39.78 2.55 14.64
C GLY A 118 40.55 3.59 15.49
N PHE A 119 41.57 4.23 14.93
CA PHE A 119 42.28 5.37 15.52
C PHE A 119 41.55 6.67 15.13
N GLY A 120 40.62 7.11 15.99
CA GLY A 120 39.80 8.33 15.78
C GLY A 120 38.28 8.12 15.78
N VAL A 121 37.77 6.97 16.27
CA VAL A 121 36.33 6.67 16.32
C VAL A 121 35.61 7.59 17.32
N ASP A 122 34.64 8.36 16.83
CA ASP A 122 33.66 9.06 17.68
C ASP A 122 32.54 8.10 18.11
N TRP A 123 32.78 7.32 19.17
CA TRP A 123 31.81 6.37 19.73
C TRP A 123 30.50 7.01 20.17
N ASP A 124 30.53 8.30 20.50
CA ASP A 124 29.34 9.07 20.85
C ASP A 124 28.47 9.37 19.63
N GLN A 125 29.09 9.69 18.49
CA GLN A 125 28.36 9.89 17.23
C GLN A 125 27.75 8.59 16.73
N VAL A 126 28.48 7.47 16.81
CA VAL A 126 27.96 6.15 16.43
C VAL A 126 26.73 5.77 17.27
N ARG A 127 26.79 5.97 18.60
CA ARG A 127 25.65 5.71 19.50
C ARG A 127 24.44 6.61 19.20
N ALA A 128 24.67 7.90 18.90
CA ALA A 128 23.60 8.81 18.51
C ALA A 128 22.95 8.38 17.18
N ILE A 129 23.76 8.04 16.17
CA ILE A 129 23.29 7.52 14.88
C ILE A 129 22.51 6.21 15.09
N GLU A 130 22.97 5.34 15.99
CA GLU A 130 22.28 4.10 16.37
C GLU A 130 20.93 4.33 17.04
N ALA A 131 20.79 5.38 17.83
CA ALA A 131 19.52 5.74 18.47
C ALA A 131 18.49 6.31 17.49
N GLU A 132 18.91 6.90 16.36
CA GLU A 132 17.99 7.43 15.34
C GLU A 132 17.11 6.29 14.77
N LYS A 133 15.79 6.37 15.00
CA LYS A 133 14.82 5.41 14.47
C LYS A 133 14.47 5.75 13.02
N VAL A 134 14.36 4.73 12.18
CA VAL A 134 13.91 4.89 10.79
C VAL A 134 12.38 4.75 10.76
N GLU A 135 11.67 5.85 10.52
CA GLU A 135 10.20 5.92 10.50
C GLU A 135 9.53 4.82 9.64
N ALA A 136 10.09 4.51 8.47
CA ALA A 136 9.57 3.47 7.59
C ALA A 136 9.65 2.07 8.22
N CYS A 137 10.75 1.77 8.94
CA CYS A 137 10.92 0.51 9.64
C CYS A 137 9.99 0.41 10.86
N GLU A 138 9.77 1.52 11.58
CA GLU A 138 8.81 1.57 12.70
C GLU A 138 7.38 1.33 12.21
N ARG A 139 6.99 1.88 11.05
CA ARG A 139 5.68 1.58 10.43
C ARG A 139 5.55 0.11 10.05
N LEU A 140 6.57 -0.50 9.47
CA LEU A 140 6.57 -1.94 9.17
C LEU A 140 6.47 -2.80 10.44
N ARG A 141 7.12 -2.37 11.53
CA ARG A 141 7.04 -3.02 12.84
C ARG A 141 5.65 -2.89 13.45
N ALA A 142 5.03 -1.72 13.34
CA ALA A 142 3.64 -1.49 13.79
C ALA A 142 2.64 -2.36 13.02
N LEU A 143 2.90 -2.63 11.75
CA LEU A 143 2.11 -3.56 10.93
C LEU A 143 2.39 -5.04 11.21
N GLY A 144 3.35 -5.36 12.10
CA GLY A 144 3.71 -6.73 12.47
C GLY A 144 4.47 -7.51 11.38
N LEU A 145 4.99 -6.81 10.37
CA LEU A 145 5.71 -7.40 9.24
C LEU A 145 7.20 -7.61 9.51
N LEU A 146 7.77 -6.84 10.43
CA LEU A 146 9.13 -6.99 10.95
C LEU A 146 9.08 -7.48 12.39
N LYS A 147 9.73 -8.61 12.69
CA LYS A 147 9.80 -9.22 14.02
C LYS A 147 11.22 -9.17 14.56
#